data_AF-A0A1I7YTX9-F1
#
_entry.id   AF-A0A1I7YTX9-F1
#
_cell.length_a   1.000
_cell.length_b   1.000
_cell.length_c   1.000
_cell.angle_alpha   90.00
_cell.angle_beta   90.00
_cell.angle_gamma   90.00
#
_symmetry.space_group_name_H-M   'P 1'
#
loop_
_entity.id
_entity.type
_entity.pdbx_description
1 polymer ?
#
loop_
_entity_poly.entity_id
_entity_poly.type
_entity_poly.pdbx_seq_one_letter_code
_entity_poly.pdbx_strand_id
1 'polypeptide(L)'
;MFSRPFLLILIAVTPYVYGQCNPVTLRNCYNAYLANYKLSTTRFPQYRLYDNAKENYLNRTGLGAQINICKWHRKFEECLGTTVYACINRATLSSKLGIFFHDATSYHTQFHIMSYQCGEGYKVATKHFFCMRSVPKLYIGELKACAETLGFAIDGQYECSYYNDFINCARRVYSNECGQEVSKYVCNVEKVLFSVNDHKCSSSLLRC
;
A
#
# COMPACT_ATOMS: atom_id res chain seq x y z
N MET A 1 -58.08 8.34 19.15
CA MET A 1 -57.35 7.20 18.55
C MET A 1 -57.10 7.51 17.09
N PHE A 2 -55.88 7.88 16.70
CA PHE A 2 -55.46 7.99 15.30
C PHE A 2 -54.19 7.14 15.14
N SER A 3 -54.29 6.07 14.34
CA SER A 3 -53.18 5.17 14.04
C SER A 3 -52.56 5.60 12.71
N ARG A 4 -51.25 5.88 12.71
CA ARG A 4 -50.46 6.17 11.50
C ARG A 4 -49.85 4.87 10.98
N PRO A 5 -49.89 4.58 9.67
CA PRO A 5 -49.17 3.45 9.11
C PRO A 5 -47.68 3.79 8.95
N PHE A 6 -46.81 2.92 9.50
CA PHE A 6 -45.38 2.94 9.26
C PHE A 6 -45.10 2.42 7.84
N LEU A 7 -44.56 3.28 6.98
CA LEU A 7 -44.08 2.92 5.64
C LEU A 7 -42.68 2.30 5.79
N LEU A 8 -42.57 0.97 5.68
CA LEU A 8 -41.29 0.26 5.61
C LEU A 8 -40.67 0.47 4.22
N ILE A 9 -39.68 1.36 4.13
CA ILE A 9 -38.85 1.51 2.93
C ILE A 9 -37.87 0.35 2.90
N LEU A 10 -38.17 -0.66 2.07
CA LEU A 10 -37.23 -1.72 1.68
C LEU A 10 -36.16 -1.11 0.78
N ILE A 11 -35.00 -0.77 1.35
CA ILE A 11 -33.81 -0.42 0.57
C ILE A 11 -33.30 -1.71 -0.07
N ALA A 12 -33.54 -1.87 -1.37
CA ALA A 12 -32.93 -2.93 -2.15
C ALA A 12 -31.41 -2.71 -2.20
N VAL A 13 -30.67 -3.48 -1.40
CA VAL A 13 -29.21 -3.54 -1.48
C VAL A 13 -28.87 -4.34 -2.73
N THR A 14 -28.72 -3.68 -3.87
CA THR A 14 -28.20 -4.34 -5.07
C THR A 14 -26.77 -4.82 -4.76
N PRO A 15 -26.48 -6.13 -4.82
CA PRO A 15 -25.13 -6.61 -4.63
C PRO A 15 -24.26 -6.00 -5.73
N TYR A 16 -23.24 -5.24 -5.33
CA TYR A 16 -22.18 -4.83 -6.23
C TYR A 16 -21.56 -6.11 -6.80
N VAL A 17 -21.90 -6.45 -8.04
CA VAL A 17 -21.19 -7.48 -8.79
C VAL A 17 -19.80 -6.91 -9.07
N TYR A 18 -18.85 -7.20 -8.19
CA TYR A 18 -17.45 -6.95 -8.49
C TYR A 18 -17.12 -7.70 -9.79
N GLY A 19 -16.79 -6.94 -10.84
CA GLY A 19 -16.42 -7.51 -12.12
C GLY A 19 -15.24 -8.46 -11.95
N GLN A 20 -15.30 -9.64 -12.58
CA GLN A 20 -14.20 -10.59 -12.54
C GLN A 20 -12.94 -10.00 -13.20
N CYS A 21 -11.78 -10.26 -12.61
CA CYS A 21 -10.53 -9.78 -13.16
C CYS A 21 -10.19 -10.48 -14.49
N ASN A 22 -10.12 -9.71 -15.58
CA ASN A 22 -9.66 -10.21 -16.87
C ASN A 22 -8.11 -10.24 -16.90
N PRO A 23 -7.47 -11.41 -17.12
CA PRO A 23 -6.01 -11.54 -17.11
C PRO A 23 -5.31 -10.72 -18.21
N VAL A 24 -5.96 -10.53 -19.36
CA VAL A 24 -5.42 -9.75 -20.49
C VAL A 24 -5.40 -8.27 -20.12
N THR A 25 -6.51 -7.75 -19.58
CA THR A 25 -6.59 -6.37 -19.08
C THR A 25 -5.55 -6.14 -17.98
N LEU A 26 -5.49 -7.03 -16.99
CA LEU A 26 -4.52 -6.95 -15.89
C LEU A 26 -3.07 -6.87 -16.40
N ARG A 27 -2.70 -7.76 -17.33
CA ARG A 27 -1.37 -7.78 -17.93
C ARG A 27 -1.08 -6.52 -18.73
N ASN A 28 -2.04 -6.01 -19.49
CA ASN A 28 -1.89 -4.78 -20.28
C ASN A 28 -1.72 -3.54 -19.38
N CYS A 29 -2.49 -3.44 -18.30
CA CYS A 29 -2.35 -2.35 -17.33
C CYS A 29 -0.97 -2.40 -16.64
N TYR A 30 -0.51 -3.59 -16.24
CA TYR A 30 0.84 -3.73 -15.68
C TYR A 30 1.94 -3.43 -16.70
N ASN A 31 1.78 -3.84 -17.97
CA ASN A 31 2.72 -3.48 -19.04
C ASN A 31 2.88 -1.96 -19.15
N ALA A 32 1.76 -1.23 -19.21
CA ALA A 32 1.78 0.22 -19.30
C ALA A 32 2.40 0.87 -18.05
N TYR A 33 2.09 0.36 -16.86
CA TYR A 33 2.64 0.87 -15.60
C TYR A 33 4.15 0.62 -15.49
N LEU A 34 4.59 -0.62 -15.72
CA LEU A 34 5.99 -1.06 -15.61
C LEU A 34 6.90 -0.46 -16.70
N ALA A 35 6.35 -0.10 -17.86
CA ALA A 35 7.09 0.58 -18.91
C ALA A 35 7.69 1.92 -18.45
N ASN A 36 7.05 2.63 -17.49
CA ASN A 36 7.61 3.85 -16.90
C ASN A 36 8.93 3.63 -16.15
N TYR A 37 9.18 2.38 -15.71
CA TYR A 37 10.39 1.95 -15.04
C TYR A 37 11.34 1.17 -15.97
N LYS A 38 11.05 1.14 -17.28
CA LYS A 38 11.76 0.33 -18.29
C LYS A 38 11.72 -1.18 -18.00
N LEU A 39 10.60 -1.64 -17.43
CA LEU A 39 10.33 -3.05 -17.14
C LEU A 39 9.21 -3.58 -18.07
N SER A 40 9.17 -4.89 -18.28
CA SER A 40 8.18 -5.58 -19.14
C SER A 40 7.52 -6.74 -18.40
N THR A 41 6.29 -7.11 -18.75
CA THR A 41 5.63 -8.32 -18.21
C THR A 41 5.89 -9.60 -19.00
N THR A 42 6.68 -9.58 -20.10
CA THR A 42 7.02 -10.81 -20.87
C THR A 42 7.55 -11.91 -19.96
N ARG A 43 8.41 -11.53 -19.02
CA ARG A 43 8.63 -12.24 -17.76
C ARG A 43 8.29 -11.24 -16.66
N PHE A 44 7.25 -11.52 -15.89
CA PHE A 44 6.83 -10.58 -14.86
C PHE A 44 8.00 -10.34 -13.89
N PRO A 45 8.41 -9.09 -13.65
CA PRO A 45 9.61 -8.82 -12.87
C PRO A 45 9.41 -9.26 -11.42
N GLN A 46 10.48 -9.76 -10.80
CA GLN A 46 10.52 -9.91 -9.36
C GLN A 46 10.27 -8.54 -8.71
N TYR A 47 9.59 -8.52 -7.57
CA TYR A 47 9.23 -7.28 -6.91
C TYR A 47 10.45 -6.41 -6.61
N ARG A 48 11.56 -7.04 -6.19
CA ARG A 48 12.82 -6.35 -5.90
C ARG A 48 13.36 -5.56 -7.11
N LEU A 49 13.21 -6.07 -8.33
CA LEU A 49 13.64 -5.36 -9.54
C LEU A 49 12.80 -4.11 -9.78
N TYR A 50 11.49 -4.22 -9.60
CA TYR A 50 10.58 -3.08 -9.67
C TYR A 50 10.87 -2.03 -8.58
N ASP A 51 11.04 -2.47 -7.33
CA ASP A 51 11.30 -1.57 -6.21
C ASP A 51 12.63 -0.83 -6.39
N ASN A 52 13.69 -1.53 -6.80
CA ASN A 52 14.97 -0.90 -7.17
C ASN A 52 14.82 0.13 -8.30
N ALA A 53 14.03 -0.18 -9.34
CA ALA A 53 13.83 0.75 -10.46
C ALA A 53 13.06 2.01 -10.01
N LYS A 54 12.05 1.85 -9.15
CA LYS A 54 11.31 2.94 -8.52
C LYS A 54 12.21 3.80 -7.64
N GLU A 55 13.00 3.18 -6.75
CA GLU A 55 13.96 3.88 -5.88
C GLU A 55 15.03 4.62 -6.67
N ASN A 56 15.57 4.03 -7.74
CA ASN A 56 16.51 4.70 -8.63
C ASN A 56 15.89 5.93 -9.31
N TYR A 57 14.61 5.84 -9.70
CA TYR A 57 13.90 6.98 -10.26
C TYR A 57 13.71 8.10 -9.23
N LEU A 58 13.30 7.74 -8.01
CA LEU A 58 13.20 8.67 -6.87
C LEU A 58 14.53 9.34 -6.54
N ASN A 59 15.62 8.59 -6.49
CA ASN A 59 16.94 9.11 -6.16
C ASN A 59 17.47 10.06 -7.25
N ARG A 60 17.18 9.80 -8.53
CA ARG A 60 17.62 10.64 -9.65
C ARG A 60 16.80 11.91 -9.83
N THR A 61 15.48 11.83 -9.62
CA THR A 61 14.54 12.90 -10.01
C THR A 61 13.89 13.58 -8.79
N GLY A 62 14.07 13.04 -7.59
CA GLY A 62 13.58 13.63 -6.35
C GLY A 62 12.06 13.74 -6.30
N LEU A 63 11.55 14.87 -5.81
CA LEU A 63 10.12 15.13 -5.68
C LEU A 63 9.37 15.01 -7.01
N GLY A 64 10.01 15.37 -8.13
CA GLY A 64 9.43 15.20 -9.46
C GLY A 64 9.09 13.74 -9.79
N ALA A 65 9.91 12.78 -9.32
CA ALA A 65 9.60 11.36 -9.46
C ALA A 65 8.39 10.95 -8.62
N GLN A 66 8.28 11.40 -7.36
CA GLN A 66 7.11 11.08 -6.52
C GLN A 66 5.81 11.55 -7.19
N ILE A 67 5.81 12.77 -7.74
CA ILE A 67 4.65 13.32 -8.46
C ILE A 67 4.29 12.45 -9.67
N ASN A 68 5.29 12.02 -10.46
CA ASN A 68 5.05 11.19 -11.64
C ASN A 68 4.63 9.77 -11.29
N ILE A 69 5.23 9.15 -10.28
CA ILE A 69 4.85 7.83 -9.78
C ILE A 69 3.37 7.85 -9.38
N CYS A 70 2.89 8.90 -8.70
CA CYS A 70 1.48 9.03 -8.37
C CYS A 70 0.58 9.21 -9.60
N LYS A 71 1.03 9.93 -10.63
CA LYS A 71 0.28 10.00 -11.90
C LYS A 71 0.20 8.63 -12.58
N TRP A 72 1.29 7.86 -12.59
CA TRP A 72 1.32 6.52 -13.19
C TRP A 72 0.46 5.53 -12.39
N HIS A 73 0.48 5.62 -11.07
CA HIS A 73 -0.35 4.81 -10.19
C HIS A 73 -1.85 5.04 -10.44
N ARG A 74 -2.28 6.30 -10.51
CA ARG A 74 -3.69 6.62 -10.85
C ARG A 74 -4.10 6.10 -12.23
N LYS A 75 -3.23 6.26 -13.24
CA LYS A 75 -3.48 5.68 -14.58
C LYS A 75 -3.59 4.15 -14.55
N PHE A 76 -2.83 3.50 -13.67
CA PHE A 76 -2.91 2.05 -13.48
C PHE A 76 -4.24 1.65 -12.82
N GLU A 77 -4.68 2.37 -11.79
CA GLU A 77 -6.01 2.19 -11.17
C GLU A 77 -7.14 2.42 -12.20
N GLU A 78 -7.07 3.51 -12.97
CA GLU A 78 -8.02 3.83 -14.04
C GLU A 78 -8.08 2.74 -15.11
N CYS A 79 -6.94 2.17 -15.50
CA CYS A 79 -6.86 1.09 -16.49
C CYS A 79 -7.59 -0.18 -16.03
N LEU A 80 -7.53 -0.51 -14.73
CA LEU A 80 -8.25 -1.64 -14.14
C LEU A 80 -9.72 -1.32 -13.85
N GLY A 81 -10.04 -0.03 -13.73
CA GLY A 81 -11.38 0.47 -13.50
C GLY A 81 -12.04 -0.17 -12.27
N THR A 82 -13.31 -0.56 -12.41
CA THR A 82 -14.10 -1.16 -11.32
C THR A 82 -13.59 -2.54 -10.89
N THR A 83 -12.68 -3.16 -11.65
CA THR A 83 -12.11 -4.48 -11.32
C THR A 83 -10.82 -4.39 -10.49
N VAL A 84 -10.35 -3.19 -10.16
CA VAL A 84 -9.05 -2.96 -9.51
C VAL A 84 -8.83 -3.84 -8.28
N TYR A 85 -9.78 -3.92 -7.34
CA TYR A 85 -9.61 -4.73 -6.12
C TYR A 85 -9.82 -6.24 -6.35
N ALA A 86 -10.59 -6.62 -7.39
CA ALA A 86 -10.67 -8.02 -7.82
C ALA A 86 -9.37 -8.49 -8.51
N CYS A 87 -8.66 -7.55 -9.14
CA CYS A 87 -7.40 -7.80 -9.84
C CYS A 87 -6.16 -7.73 -8.94
N ILE A 88 -6.09 -6.72 -8.08
CA ILE A 88 -4.92 -6.49 -7.23
C ILE A 88 -5.13 -7.19 -5.89
N ASN A 89 -4.92 -8.50 -5.91
CA ASN A 89 -4.77 -9.31 -4.71
C ASN A 89 -3.77 -10.45 -4.97
N ARG A 90 -3.21 -10.99 -3.88
CA ARG A 90 -2.19 -12.05 -3.90
C ARG A 90 -2.53 -13.22 -4.82
N ALA A 91 -3.76 -13.74 -4.69
CA ALA A 91 -4.21 -14.92 -5.42
C ALA A 91 -4.39 -14.65 -6.91
N THR A 92 -5.01 -13.53 -7.27
CA THR A 92 -5.20 -13.13 -8.68
C THR A 92 -3.86 -12.84 -9.35
N LEU A 93 -2.97 -12.07 -8.70
CA LEU A 93 -1.64 -11.77 -9.24
C LEU A 93 -0.84 -13.05 -9.50
N SER A 94 -0.84 -13.99 -8.55
CA SER A 94 -0.11 -15.25 -8.72
C SER A 94 -0.72 -16.12 -9.83
N SER A 95 -2.03 -16.36 -9.79
CA SER A 95 -2.71 -17.29 -10.72
C SER A 95 -2.88 -16.74 -12.14
N LYS A 96 -3.12 -15.43 -12.32
CA LYS A 96 -3.37 -14.82 -13.64
C LYS A 96 -2.13 -14.29 -14.33
N LEU A 97 -1.09 -13.91 -13.57
CA LEU A 97 0.13 -13.35 -14.14
C LEU A 97 1.34 -14.28 -14.03
N GLY A 98 1.23 -15.38 -13.28
CA GLY A 98 2.33 -16.33 -13.06
C GLY A 98 3.41 -15.79 -12.12
N ILE A 99 3.04 -14.87 -11.22
CA ILE A 99 3.96 -14.26 -10.26
C ILE A 99 4.10 -15.20 -9.05
N PHE A 100 5.32 -15.37 -8.53
CA PHE A 100 5.52 -16.12 -7.30
C PHE A 100 4.74 -15.49 -6.14
N PHE A 101 4.21 -16.32 -5.24
CA PHE A 101 3.31 -15.84 -4.17
C PHE A 101 3.93 -14.75 -3.27
N HIS A 102 5.24 -14.85 -2.98
CA HIS A 102 5.96 -13.84 -2.21
C HIS A 102 6.02 -12.48 -2.95
N ASP A 103 6.35 -12.49 -4.25
CA ASP A 103 6.36 -11.29 -5.09
C ASP A 103 4.94 -10.72 -5.24
N ALA A 104 3.94 -11.58 -5.43
CA ALA A 104 2.54 -11.18 -5.52
C ALA A 104 2.06 -10.49 -4.24
N THR A 105 2.54 -10.94 -3.07
CA THR A 105 2.31 -10.30 -1.77
C THR A 105 2.92 -8.91 -1.71
N SER A 106 4.16 -8.76 -2.17
CA SER A 106 4.83 -7.45 -2.20
C SER A 106 4.17 -6.48 -3.19
N TYR A 107 3.80 -6.93 -4.40
CA TYR A 107 3.06 -6.11 -5.37
C TYR A 107 1.69 -5.67 -4.86
N HIS A 108 0.94 -6.59 -4.24
CA HIS A 108 -0.33 -6.30 -3.60
C HIS A 108 -0.18 -5.24 -2.50
N THR A 109 0.78 -5.44 -1.60
CA THR A 109 1.06 -4.52 -0.49
C THR A 109 1.43 -3.14 -1.00
N GLN A 110 2.37 -3.08 -1.95
CA GLN A 110 2.85 -1.83 -2.51
C GLN A 110 1.75 -1.09 -3.24
N PHE A 111 0.85 -1.77 -3.96
CA PHE A 111 -0.29 -1.12 -4.60
C PHE A 111 -1.14 -0.34 -3.57
N HIS A 112 -1.51 -0.97 -2.45
CA HIS A 112 -2.32 -0.32 -1.43
C HIS A 112 -1.59 0.81 -0.71
N ILE A 113 -0.29 0.63 -0.43
CA ILE A 113 0.54 1.72 0.10
C ILE A 113 0.54 2.90 -0.88
N MET A 114 0.75 2.66 -2.18
CA MET A 114 0.75 3.71 -3.20
C MET A 114 -0.62 4.40 -3.32
N SER A 115 -1.73 3.67 -3.22
CA SER A 115 -3.08 4.26 -3.20
C SER A 115 -3.24 5.26 -2.05
N TYR A 116 -2.75 4.94 -0.84
CA TYR A 116 -2.72 5.90 0.27
C TYR A 116 -1.77 7.07 -0.02
N GLN A 117 -0.52 6.79 -0.38
CA GLN A 117 0.51 7.81 -0.58
C GLN A 117 0.17 8.79 -1.71
N CYS A 118 -0.58 8.35 -2.73
CA CYS A 118 -1.00 9.17 -3.86
C CYS A 118 -2.42 9.71 -3.77
N GLY A 119 -3.19 9.25 -2.78
CA GLY A 119 -4.50 9.77 -2.39
C GLY A 119 -4.37 10.65 -1.13
N GLU A 120 -4.93 10.18 -0.02
CA GLU A 120 -5.00 10.93 1.25
C GLU A 120 -3.63 11.40 1.77
N GLY A 121 -2.59 10.58 1.59
CA GLY A 121 -1.22 10.88 2.03
C GLY A 121 -0.48 11.87 1.14
N TYR A 122 -1.00 12.22 -0.05
CA TYR A 122 -0.25 12.92 -1.10
C TYR A 122 0.32 14.27 -0.66
N LYS A 123 -0.46 15.05 0.09
CA LYS A 123 -0.04 16.36 0.58
C LYS A 123 1.16 16.25 1.51
N VAL A 124 1.16 15.27 2.42
CA VAL A 124 2.28 15.04 3.35
C VAL A 124 3.48 14.44 2.60
N ALA A 125 3.24 13.46 1.74
CA ALA A 125 4.26 12.80 0.92
C ALA A 125 5.09 13.78 0.09
N THR A 126 4.44 14.80 -0.48
CA THR A 126 5.09 15.82 -1.31
C THR A 126 5.70 16.95 -0.48
N LYS A 127 4.99 17.46 0.53
CA LYS A 127 5.48 18.54 1.41
C LYS A 127 6.76 18.14 2.15
N HIS A 128 6.83 16.91 2.65
CA HIS A 128 7.94 16.42 3.48
C HIS A 128 8.88 15.46 2.76
N PHE A 129 8.80 15.40 1.42
CA PHE A 129 9.48 14.40 0.59
C PHE A 129 10.96 14.22 0.95
N PHE A 130 11.73 15.32 0.94
CA PHE A 130 13.18 15.24 1.17
C PHE A 130 13.53 14.81 2.59
N CYS A 131 12.77 15.27 3.59
CA CYS A 131 12.97 14.86 4.98
C CYS A 131 12.67 13.37 5.17
N MET A 132 11.51 12.89 4.70
CA MET A 132 11.18 11.46 4.82
C MET A 132 12.17 10.56 4.07
N ARG A 133 12.77 11.05 2.98
CA ARG A 133 13.80 10.34 2.22
C ARG A 133 15.17 10.30 2.89
N SER A 134 15.49 11.24 3.79
CA SER A 134 16.75 11.21 4.56
C SER A 134 16.65 10.22 5.72
N VAL A 135 15.48 10.04 6.32
CA VAL A 135 15.27 9.22 7.53
C VAL A 135 15.85 7.80 7.41
N PRO A 136 15.55 6.98 6.38
CA PRO A 136 16.12 5.65 6.28
C PRO A 136 17.64 5.60 6.11
N LYS A 137 18.28 6.70 5.69
CA LYS A 137 19.73 6.77 5.55
C LYS A 137 20.39 7.18 6.86
N LEU A 138 19.78 8.13 7.57
CA LEU A 138 20.29 8.67 8.83
C LEU A 138 20.02 7.74 10.01
N TYR A 139 18.86 7.08 10.03
CA TYR A 139 18.34 6.32 11.17
C TYR A 139 18.07 4.85 10.83
N ILE A 140 18.91 4.26 9.96
CA ILE A 140 18.74 2.86 9.55
C ILE A 140 18.85 1.90 10.74
N GLY A 141 19.68 2.23 11.73
CA GLY A 141 19.88 1.41 12.92
C GLY A 141 18.62 1.32 13.77
N GLU A 142 17.97 2.45 14.01
CA GLU A 142 16.74 2.56 14.80
C GLU A 142 15.56 1.88 14.10
N LEU A 143 15.42 2.11 12.78
CA LEU A 143 14.38 1.44 11.99
C LEU A 143 14.58 -0.08 11.95
N LYS A 144 15.83 -0.53 11.83
CA LYS A 144 16.16 -1.95 11.89
C LYS A 144 15.84 -2.53 13.28
N ALA A 145 16.16 -1.82 14.36
CA ALA A 145 15.81 -2.24 15.72
C ALA A 145 14.29 -2.35 15.93
N CYS A 146 13.49 -1.44 15.35
CA CYS A 146 12.03 -1.57 15.33
C CYS A 146 11.60 -2.89 14.66
N ALA A 147 12.15 -3.20 13.48
CA ALA A 147 11.80 -4.40 12.72
C ALA A 147 12.26 -5.70 13.40
N GLU A 148 13.46 -5.71 13.99
CA GLU A 148 13.99 -6.85 14.74
C GLU A 148 13.12 -7.15 15.97
N THR A 149 12.70 -6.10 16.70
CA THR A 149 11.79 -6.25 17.85
C THR A 149 10.47 -6.92 17.43
N LEU A 150 9.91 -6.51 16.29
CA LEU A 150 8.71 -7.16 15.74
C LEU A 150 8.97 -8.63 15.38
N GLY A 151 10.10 -8.91 14.72
CA GLY A 151 10.48 -10.28 14.36
C GLY A 151 10.57 -11.21 15.57
N PHE A 152 11.31 -10.80 16.61
CA PHE A 152 11.43 -11.57 17.84
C PHE A 152 10.08 -11.80 18.54
N ALA A 153 9.20 -10.79 18.55
CA ALA A 153 7.90 -10.91 19.19
C ALA A 153 6.98 -11.90 18.45
N ILE A 154 6.98 -11.86 17.11
CA ILE A 154 6.19 -12.77 16.28
C ILE A 154 6.69 -14.22 16.38
N ASP A 155 8.01 -14.42 16.46
CA ASP A 155 8.62 -15.76 16.58
C ASP A 155 8.30 -16.45 17.92
N GLY A 156 8.05 -15.66 18.97
CA GLY A 156 7.70 -16.19 20.30
C GLY A 156 6.23 -16.59 20.41
N GLN A 157 5.32 -15.62 20.31
CA GLN A 157 3.87 -15.84 20.37
C GLN A 157 3.14 -14.68 19.70
N TYR A 158 2.62 -14.90 18.49
CA TYR A 158 1.98 -13.85 17.71
C TYR A 158 0.81 -13.13 18.42
N GLU A 159 0.91 -11.80 18.52
CA GLU A 159 -0.17 -10.89 18.93
C GLU A 159 -0.27 -9.65 18.03
N CYS A 160 -1.49 -9.18 17.74
CA CYS A 160 -1.71 -7.97 16.93
C CYS A 160 -1.14 -6.69 17.55
N SER A 161 -0.93 -6.68 18.87
CA SER A 161 -0.32 -5.57 19.62
C SER A 161 1.10 -5.28 19.13
N TYR A 162 1.85 -6.28 18.68
CA TYR A 162 3.23 -6.09 18.21
C TYR A 162 3.33 -5.24 16.95
N TYR A 163 2.32 -5.28 16.08
CA TYR A 163 2.23 -4.33 14.97
C TYR A 163 2.08 -2.89 15.47
N ASN A 164 1.31 -2.66 16.52
CA ASN A 164 1.19 -1.32 17.11
C ASN A 164 2.51 -0.82 17.70
N ASP A 165 3.29 -1.71 18.33
CA ASP A 165 4.61 -1.37 18.86
C ASP A 165 5.58 -1.00 17.74
N PHE A 166 5.60 -1.77 16.66
CA PHE A 166 6.38 -1.45 15.47
C PHE A 166 5.96 -0.10 14.85
N ILE A 167 4.66 0.12 14.64
CA ILE A 167 4.13 1.38 14.08
C ILE A 167 4.54 2.56 14.97
N ASN A 168 4.43 2.42 16.29
CA ASN A 168 4.82 3.45 17.25
C ASN A 168 6.33 3.74 17.21
N CYS A 169 7.15 2.70 17.08
CA CYS A 169 8.59 2.81 16.95
C CYS A 169 8.96 3.57 15.67
N ALA A 170 8.49 3.10 14.52
CA ALA A 170 8.79 3.70 13.22
C ALA A 170 8.30 5.15 13.13
N ARG A 171 7.04 5.44 13.51
CA ARG A 171 6.50 6.81 13.43
C ARG A 171 7.25 7.78 14.33
N ARG A 172 7.79 7.32 15.47
CA ARG A 172 8.59 8.16 16.39
C ARG A 172 9.89 8.60 15.73
N VAL A 173 10.62 7.67 15.11
CA VAL A 173 11.87 7.98 14.38
C VAL A 173 11.61 9.06 13.33
N TYR A 174 10.58 8.87 12.51
CA TYR A 174 10.21 9.86 11.50
C TYR A 174 9.70 11.18 12.08
N SER A 175 8.96 11.15 13.19
CA SER A 175 8.41 12.36 13.82
C SER A 175 9.48 13.24 14.47
N ASN A 176 10.54 12.62 14.99
CA ASN A 176 11.65 13.33 15.60
C ASN A 176 12.44 14.13 14.55
N GLU A 177 12.54 13.60 13.33
CA GLU A 177 13.23 14.26 12.22
C GLU A 177 12.32 15.21 11.43
N CYS A 178 11.10 14.78 11.09
CA CYS A 178 10.23 15.45 10.12
C CYS A 178 8.94 16.04 10.69
N GLY A 179 8.71 15.91 12.00
CA GLY A 179 7.56 16.47 12.70
C GLY A 179 6.30 15.61 12.68
N GLN A 180 5.26 16.12 13.37
CA GLN A 180 4.05 15.33 13.70
C GLN A 180 3.17 14.98 12.49
N GLU A 181 3.14 15.80 11.44
CA GLU A 181 2.41 15.46 10.20
C GLU A 181 2.96 14.17 9.58
N VAL A 182 4.28 13.99 9.61
CA VAL A 182 4.93 12.78 9.11
C VAL A 182 4.67 11.58 10.02
N SER A 183 4.59 11.78 11.34
CA SER A 183 4.16 10.73 12.29
C SER A 183 2.84 10.09 11.88
N LYS A 184 1.82 10.92 11.59
CA LYS A 184 0.51 10.44 11.15
C LYS A 184 0.57 9.76 9.78
N TYR A 185 1.40 10.27 8.87
CA TYR A 185 1.58 9.65 7.55
C TYR A 185 2.20 8.26 7.64
N VAL A 186 3.31 8.11 8.38
CA VAL A 186 3.99 6.82 8.58
C VAL A 186 3.06 5.83 9.26
N CYS A 187 2.35 6.29 10.30
CA CYS A 187 1.32 5.50 10.97
C CYS A 187 0.31 4.90 9.99
N ASN A 188 -0.23 5.70 9.06
CA ASN A 188 -1.20 5.22 8.07
C ASN A 188 -0.57 4.30 7.02
N VAL A 189 0.66 4.56 6.56
CA VAL A 189 1.38 3.68 5.63
C VAL A 189 1.55 2.29 6.24
N GLU A 190 2.06 2.22 7.47
CA GLU A 190 2.28 0.94 8.16
C GLU A 190 0.96 0.23 8.48
N LYS A 191 -0.06 0.98 8.89
CA LYS A 191 -1.41 0.41 9.07
C LYS A 191 -1.95 -0.22 7.79
N VAL A 192 -1.77 0.44 6.64
CA VAL A 192 -2.13 -0.13 5.33
C VAL A 192 -1.33 -1.42 5.10
N LEU A 193 -0.01 -1.39 5.28
CA LEU A 193 0.86 -2.55 5.10
C LEU A 193 0.38 -3.77 5.91
N PHE A 194 0.08 -3.59 7.19
CA PHE A 194 -0.38 -4.70 8.03
C PHE A 194 -1.80 -5.13 7.70
N SER A 195 -2.73 -4.19 7.47
CA SER A 195 -4.14 -4.52 7.22
C SER A 195 -4.37 -5.33 5.94
N VAL A 196 -3.55 -5.12 4.90
CA VAL A 196 -3.69 -5.85 3.62
C VAL A 196 -3.07 -7.24 3.65
N ASN A 197 -2.11 -7.47 4.55
CA ASN A 197 -1.43 -8.76 4.67
C ASN A 197 -2.03 -9.63 5.78
N ASP A 198 -2.49 -9.00 6.86
CA ASP A 198 -3.05 -9.63 8.03
C ASP A 198 -4.39 -8.99 8.45
N HIS A 199 -5.46 -9.45 7.80
CA HIS A 199 -6.81 -8.96 8.07
C HIS A 199 -7.26 -9.21 9.51
N LYS A 200 -6.71 -10.21 10.22
CA LYS A 200 -7.10 -10.54 11.59
C LYS A 200 -6.78 -9.41 12.58
N CYS A 201 -5.75 -8.62 12.28
CA CYS A 201 -5.37 -7.50 13.13
C CYS A 201 -5.97 -6.15 12.74
N SER A 202 -6.72 -6.07 11.63
CA SER A 202 -7.19 -4.78 11.09
C SER A 202 -8.01 -3.95 12.09
N SER A 203 -8.80 -4.60 12.96
CA SER A 203 -9.58 -3.94 14.03
C SER A 203 -8.75 -3.56 15.26
N SER A 204 -7.59 -4.19 15.45
CA SER A 204 -6.68 -4.00 16.59
C SER A 204 -5.56 -3.00 16.30
N LEU A 205 -5.36 -2.64 15.03
CA LEU A 205 -4.38 -1.64 14.63
C LEU A 205 -4.76 -0.26 15.16
N LEU A 206 -3.76 0.46 15.67
CA LEU A 206 -3.93 1.77 16.29
C LEU A 206 -4.55 2.80 15.31
N ARG A 207 -5.16 3.83 15.88
CA ARG A 207 -5.71 4.95 15.11
C ARG A 207 -4.62 5.96 14.79
N CYS A 208 -4.60 6.33 13.51
CA CYS A 208 -3.84 7.40 12.90
C CYS A 208 -4.86 8.47 12.43
#